data_AF-A0A7D7BYE7-F1
#
_entry.id   AF-A0A7D7BYE7-F1
#
_cell.length_a   1.000
_cell.length_b   1.000
_cell.length_c   1.000
_cell.angle_alpha   90.00
_cell.angle_beta   90.00
_cell.angle_gamma   90.00
#
_symmetry.space_group_name_H-M   'P 1'
#
loop_
_entity.id
_entity.type
_entity.pdbx_description
1 polymer ?
#
loop_
_entity_poly.entity_id
_entity_poly.type
_entity_poly.pdbx_seq_one_letter_code
_entity_poly.pdbx_strand_id
1 'polypeptide(L)'
;MWREIKSAPPEVIAEMQDDLKHGNTYYTGVETGKGVLLFGRDYVGNRQYGDFMATNIEKRFFEPDFEEKYLNVYELRGWPSLMEGKVNRCCDDYGCLLPLEKIPADAFVDKSALKSITDSERYDLAPTWENYYRLTDSGKGLGLTRSPYNYDWMTLLYIMDKGYPRDGLIDEYPDNFSFYDKFEKIENKLLGRNRWDVYDVMQEKAKKLAGKLLKEHFSEIRRKTDVKEKEHVKKNKGIKI
;
A
#
# COMPACT_ATOMS: atom_id res chain seq x y z
N MET A 1 34.39 20.64 21.12
CA MET A 1 33.67 19.35 21.13
C MET A 1 33.25 18.90 22.54
N TRP A 2 34.09 18.33 23.41
CA TRP A 2 33.65 17.87 24.76
C TRP A 2 33.13 18.97 25.72
N ARG A 3 33.61 20.22 25.58
CA ARG A 3 33.10 21.37 26.37
C ARG A 3 31.77 21.92 25.86
N GLU A 4 31.49 21.80 24.56
CA GLU A 4 30.26 22.29 23.92
C GLU A 4 29.07 21.35 24.18
N ILE A 5 29.32 20.04 24.28
CA ILE A 5 28.29 19.04 24.62
C ILE A 5 27.74 19.25 26.05
N LYS A 6 28.57 19.75 26.98
CA LYS A 6 28.13 20.01 28.36
C LYS A 6 27.31 21.30 28.53
N SER A 7 27.36 22.21 27.56
CA SER A 7 26.60 23.47 27.54
C SER A 7 25.37 23.42 26.64
N ALA A 8 25.16 22.31 25.92
CA ALA A 8 24.01 22.14 25.05
C ALA A 8 22.72 21.97 25.89
N PRO A 9 21.56 22.47 25.41
CA PRO A 9 20.28 22.21 26.05
C PRO A 9 20.04 20.70 26.23
N PRO A 10 19.34 20.27 27.30
CA PRO A 10 19.06 18.85 27.53
C PRO A 10 18.41 18.13 26.34
N GLU A 11 17.59 18.84 25.57
CA GLU A 11 16.93 18.35 24.35
C GLU A 11 17.96 18.00 23.26
N VAL A 12 18.96 18.87 23.03
CA VAL A 12 20.04 18.64 22.07
C VAL A 12 20.94 17.49 22.53
N ILE A 13 21.21 17.38 23.84
CA ILE A 13 21.97 16.24 24.38
C ILE A 13 21.19 14.93 24.18
N ALA A 14 19.87 14.95 24.38
CA ALA A 14 19.01 13.79 24.17
C ALA A 14 18.98 13.37 22.69
N GLU A 15 18.82 14.32 21.77
CA GLU A 15 18.88 14.09 20.32
C GLU A 15 20.24 13.53 19.90
N MET A 16 21.35 14.13 20.35
CA MET A 16 22.69 13.60 20.06
C MET A 16 22.92 12.20 20.62
N GLN A 17 22.40 11.90 21.82
CA GLN A 17 22.48 10.55 22.40
C GLN A 17 21.60 9.55 21.65
N ASP A 18 20.44 9.99 21.17
CA ASP A 18 19.52 9.20 20.36
C ASP A 18 20.15 8.88 19.00
N ASP A 19 20.72 9.87 18.33
CA ASP A 19 21.49 9.71 17.09
C ASP A 19 22.68 8.76 17.28
N LEU A 20 23.37 8.86 18.42
CA LEU A 20 24.47 7.96 18.75
C LEU A 20 24.01 6.49 18.88
N LYS A 21 22.79 6.25 19.35
CA LYS A 21 22.23 4.92 19.58
C LYS A 21 21.56 4.34 18.33
N HIS A 22 20.86 5.16 17.58
CA HIS A 22 19.95 4.72 16.51
C HIS A 22 20.38 5.16 15.11
N GLY A 23 21.34 6.09 14.99
CA GLY A 23 21.77 6.70 13.73
C GLY A 23 21.22 8.11 13.56
N ASN A 24 21.86 8.93 12.72
CA ASN A 24 21.57 10.36 12.56
C ASN A 24 20.84 10.70 11.25
N THR A 25 20.35 9.72 10.52
CA THR A 25 19.63 9.90 9.26
C THR A 25 18.49 8.89 9.15
N TYR A 26 17.37 9.32 8.59
CA TYR A 26 16.19 8.48 8.38
C TYR A 26 16.19 7.81 7.00
N TYR A 27 15.63 6.60 6.96
CA TYR A 27 15.40 5.83 5.76
C TYR A 27 14.01 5.19 5.81
N THR A 28 13.45 4.92 4.64
CA THR A 28 12.25 4.10 4.48
C THR A 28 12.67 2.69 4.10
N GLY A 29 12.18 1.68 4.82
CA GLY A 29 12.35 0.27 4.48
C GLY A 29 11.06 -0.30 3.92
N VAL A 30 11.11 -1.03 2.80
CA VAL A 30 9.94 -1.76 2.27
C VAL A 30 10.23 -3.24 2.28
N GLU A 31 9.43 -4.01 3.02
CA GLU A 31 9.56 -5.46 3.07
C GLU A 31 9.06 -6.11 1.77
N THR A 32 9.85 -7.04 1.27
CA THR A 32 9.53 -7.88 0.10
C THR A 32 9.77 -9.34 0.47
N GLY A 33 9.30 -10.27 -0.35
CA GLY A 33 9.63 -11.69 -0.19
C GLY A 33 11.14 -12.03 -0.23
N LYS A 34 12.01 -11.10 -0.64
CA LYS A 34 13.47 -11.26 -0.70
C LYS A 34 14.23 -10.58 0.45
N GLY A 35 13.54 -9.80 1.29
CA GLY A 35 14.16 -8.94 2.30
C GLY A 35 13.66 -7.50 2.19
N VAL A 36 14.35 -6.56 2.84
CA VAL A 36 13.94 -5.15 2.91
C VAL A 36 14.78 -4.30 1.96
N LEU A 37 14.10 -3.56 1.08
CA LEU A 37 14.73 -2.51 0.28
C LEU A 37 14.74 -1.20 1.07
N LEU A 38 15.88 -0.50 1.02
CA LEU A 38 16.08 0.74 1.77
C LEU A 38 16.12 1.94 0.84
N PHE A 39 15.39 2.99 1.22
CA PHE A 39 15.27 4.23 0.47
C PHE A 39 15.68 5.41 1.35
N GLY A 40 16.52 6.28 0.81
CA GLY A 40 16.85 7.56 1.43
C GLY A 40 15.63 8.48 1.43
N ARG A 41 15.61 9.45 2.36
CA ARG A 41 14.62 10.53 2.38
C ARG A 41 14.99 11.69 1.45
N ASP A 42 16.07 11.56 0.69
CA ASP A 42 16.50 12.51 -0.32
C ASP A 42 15.65 12.40 -1.60
N TYR A 43 15.86 13.31 -2.54
CA TYR A 43 15.11 13.31 -3.80
C TYR A 43 15.22 11.99 -4.56
N VAL A 44 16.42 11.39 -4.61
CA VAL A 44 16.67 10.14 -5.33
C VAL A 44 15.93 8.99 -4.64
N GLY A 45 16.05 8.86 -3.32
CA GLY A 45 15.39 7.78 -2.58
C GLY A 45 13.88 7.88 -2.60
N ASN A 46 13.32 9.08 -2.45
CA ASN A 46 11.86 9.29 -2.55
C ASN A 46 11.33 8.95 -3.96
N ARG A 47 12.08 9.29 -5.02
CA ARG A 47 11.72 8.91 -6.38
C ARG A 47 11.73 7.40 -6.57
N GLN A 48 12.83 6.73 -6.18
CA GLN A 48 12.95 5.28 -6.28
C GLN A 48 11.88 4.54 -5.47
N TYR A 49 11.58 5.02 -4.25
CA TYR A 49 10.49 4.51 -3.43
C TYR A 49 9.15 4.65 -4.14
N GLY A 50 8.84 5.84 -4.67
CA GLY A 50 7.61 6.08 -5.42
C GLY A 50 7.47 5.17 -6.64
N ASP A 51 8.51 5.05 -7.46
CA ASP A 51 8.53 4.19 -8.64
C ASP A 51 8.34 2.71 -8.27
N PHE A 52 9.02 2.25 -7.21
CA PHE A 52 8.91 0.89 -6.69
C PHE A 52 7.49 0.60 -6.21
N MET A 53 6.91 1.47 -5.38
CA MET A 53 5.57 1.31 -4.81
C MET A 53 4.49 1.37 -5.89
N ALA A 54 4.60 2.31 -6.83
CA ALA A 54 3.67 2.40 -7.94
C ALA A 54 3.69 1.14 -8.81
N THR A 55 4.88 0.64 -9.15
CA THR A 55 5.03 -0.47 -10.09
C THR A 55 4.73 -1.84 -9.47
N ASN A 56 5.19 -2.08 -8.24
CA ASN A 56 5.13 -3.41 -7.64
C ASN A 56 3.94 -3.60 -6.69
N ILE A 57 3.33 -2.51 -6.21
CA ILE A 57 2.22 -2.57 -5.25
C ILE A 57 0.96 -1.95 -5.83
N GLU A 58 0.96 -0.64 -6.13
CA GLU A 58 -0.27 0.09 -6.49
C GLU A 58 -0.89 -0.47 -7.78
N LYS A 59 -0.13 -0.54 -8.88
CA LYS A 59 -0.64 -1.03 -10.17
C LYS A 59 -1.12 -2.48 -10.09
N ARG A 60 -0.43 -3.29 -9.29
CA ARG A 60 -0.67 -4.74 -9.15
C ARG A 60 -1.73 -5.10 -8.12
N PHE A 61 -2.24 -4.13 -7.35
CA PHE A 61 -3.05 -4.39 -6.16
C PHE A 61 -4.25 -5.31 -6.42
N PHE A 62 -4.94 -5.12 -7.54
CA PHE A 62 -6.09 -5.93 -7.93
C PHE A 62 -5.77 -7.07 -8.93
N GLU A 63 -4.52 -7.19 -9.38
CA GLU A 63 -4.12 -8.23 -10.34
C GLU A 63 -4.33 -9.64 -9.75
N PRO A 64 -4.83 -10.60 -10.55
CA PRO A 64 -5.16 -11.94 -10.07
C PRO A 64 -3.94 -12.74 -9.59
N ASP A 65 -2.76 -12.47 -10.13
CA ASP A 65 -1.49 -13.13 -9.82
C ASP A 65 -0.67 -12.40 -8.74
N PHE A 66 -1.20 -11.31 -8.18
CA PHE A 66 -0.51 -10.60 -7.10
C PHE A 66 -0.59 -11.41 -5.81
N GLU A 67 0.52 -12.06 -5.43
CA GLU A 67 0.51 -13.04 -4.32
C GLU A 67 0.64 -12.41 -2.94
N GLU A 68 1.15 -11.18 -2.84
CA GLU A 68 1.46 -10.53 -1.58
C GLU A 68 0.19 -10.27 -0.74
N LYS A 69 0.23 -10.69 0.53
CA LYS A 69 -0.92 -10.55 1.45
C LYS A 69 -0.82 -9.32 2.32
N TYR A 70 0.40 -8.93 2.66
CA TYR A 70 0.68 -7.82 3.53
C TYR A 70 1.87 -7.04 3.00
N LEU A 71 1.83 -5.73 3.20
CA LEU A 71 2.98 -4.86 2.99
C LEU A 71 3.40 -4.30 4.33
N ASN A 72 4.67 -4.47 4.67
CA ASN A 72 5.26 -3.81 5.82
C ASN A 72 6.21 -2.73 5.33
N VAL A 73 6.01 -1.52 5.84
CA VAL A 73 6.87 -0.37 5.61
C VAL A 73 7.45 0.05 6.94
N TYR A 74 8.74 0.33 6.95
CA TYR A 74 9.50 0.70 8.14
C TYR A 74 10.03 2.11 8.01
N GLU A 75 9.99 2.85 9.10
CA GLU A 75 10.89 3.96 9.29
C GLU A 75 12.06 3.47 10.15
N LEU A 76 13.28 3.82 9.73
CA LEU A 76 14.47 3.49 10.48
C LEU A 76 15.43 4.66 10.51
N ARG A 77 16.16 4.79 11.62
CA ARG A 77 17.36 5.61 11.67
C ARG A 77 18.58 4.75 11.35
N GLY A 78 19.60 5.35 10.75
CA GLY A 78 20.82 4.63 10.41
C GLY A 78 21.99 5.59 10.24
N TRP A 79 23.19 5.05 10.43
CA TRP A 79 24.42 5.77 10.13
C TRP A 79 24.71 5.70 8.63
N PRO A 80 24.91 6.83 7.93
CA PRO A 80 25.18 6.81 6.49
C PRO A 80 26.31 5.87 6.08
N SER A 81 27.38 5.77 6.88
CA SER A 81 28.50 4.86 6.63
C SER A 81 28.15 3.37 6.72
N LEU A 82 27.12 2.98 7.47
CA LEU A 82 26.65 1.59 7.55
C LEU A 82 25.65 1.24 6.45
N MET A 83 25.04 2.28 5.87
CA MET A 83 23.99 2.22 4.85
C MET A 83 24.56 2.40 3.43
N GLU A 84 25.81 2.83 3.33
CA GLU A 84 26.53 3.00 2.07
C GLU A 84 26.48 1.72 1.23
N GLY A 85 26.14 1.87 -0.05
CA GLY A 85 25.99 0.77 -1.01
C GLY A 85 24.69 -0.05 -0.90
N LYS A 86 23.86 0.16 0.13
CA LYS A 86 22.61 -0.61 0.36
C LYS A 86 21.33 0.16 0.06
N VAL A 87 21.40 1.49 0.08
CA VAL A 87 20.25 2.39 -0.09
C VAL A 87 20.09 2.81 -1.55
N ASN A 88 18.84 2.97 -2.01
CA ASN A 88 18.50 3.45 -3.36
C ASN A 88 19.05 2.51 -4.47
N ARG A 89 18.85 1.20 -4.30
CA ARG A 89 19.43 0.14 -5.14
C ARG A 89 18.41 -0.57 -6.04
N CYS A 90 17.22 0.00 -6.23
CA CYS A 90 16.19 -0.63 -7.08
C CYS A 90 16.16 -0.09 -8.52
N CYS A 91 16.98 0.91 -8.86
CA CYS A 91 17.09 1.44 -10.21
C CYS A 91 18.46 1.16 -10.83
N ASP A 92 18.51 1.18 -12.16
CA ASP A 92 19.77 1.16 -12.93
C ASP A 92 20.49 2.53 -12.93
N ASP A 93 21.63 2.59 -13.60
CA ASP A 93 22.47 3.80 -13.70
C ASP A 93 21.78 4.96 -14.45
N TYR A 94 20.70 4.67 -15.20
CA TYR A 94 19.86 5.66 -15.88
C TYR A 94 18.67 6.11 -15.01
N GLY A 95 18.54 5.55 -13.80
CA GLY A 95 17.44 5.83 -12.88
C GLY A 95 16.14 5.12 -13.23
N CYS A 96 16.18 4.12 -14.12
CA CYS A 96 15.02 3.30 -14.45
C CYS A 96 14.86 2.16 -13.43
N LEU A 97 13.63 1.96 -12.94
CA LEU A 97 13.31 0.88 -12.01
C LEU A 97 13.63 -0.49 -12.63
N LEU A 98 14.43 -1.28 -11.92
CA LEU A 98 14.72 -2.65 -12.30
C LEU A 98 13.49 -3.54 -11.99
N PRO A 99 13.18 -4.53 -12.84
CA PRO A 99 12.28 -5.62 -12.46
C PRO A 99 12.73 -6.24 -11.13
N LEU A 100 11.79 -6.63 -10.27
CA LEU A 100 12.08 -7.16 -8.93
C LEU A 100 13.04 -8.36 -8.97
N GLU A 101 13.01 -9.15 -10.05
CA GLU A 101 13.88 -10.31 -10.31
C GLU A 101 15.32 -9.90 -10.62
N LYS A 102 15.53 -8.71 -11.17
CA LYS A 102 16.83 -8.18 -11.59
C LYS A 102 17.49 -7.28 -10.54
N ILE A 103 16.77 -6.90 -9.49
CA ILE A 103 17.37 -6.16 -8.37
C ILE A 103 18.45 -7.06 -7.73
N PRO A 104 19.69 -6.55 -7.54
CA PRO A 104 20.78 -7.32 -6.95
C PRO A 104 20.44 -7.88 -5.57
N ALA A 105 20.88 -9.11 -5.27
CA ALA A 105 20.55 -9.77 -4.00
C ALA A 105 21.08 -9.01 -2.77
N ASP A 106 22.23 -8.35 -2.90
CA ASP A 106 22.86 -7.52 -1.88
C ASP A 106 22.16 -6.17 -1.65
N ALA A 107 21.21 -5.79 -2.50
CA ALA A 107 20.32 -4.66 -2.28
C ALA A 107 19.26 -4.95 -1.19
N PHE A 108 18.93 -6.23 -0.96
CA PHE A 108 17.95 -6.63 0.03
C PHE A 108 18.63 -6.87 1.37
N VAL A 109 18.23 -6.10 2.37
CA VAL A 109 18.73 -6.24 3.74
C VAL A 109 17.83 -7.20 4.51
N ASP A 110 18.44 -8.09 5.29
CA ASP A 110 17.67 -8.96 6.18
C ASP A 110 16.99 -8.13 7.27
N LYS A 111 15.71 -8.41 7.52
CA LYS A 111 14.92 -7.70 8.54
C LYS A 111 15.54 -7.76 9.94
N SER A 112 16.15 -8.89 10.31
CA SER A 112 16.82 -9.04 11.62
C SER A 112 18.06 -8.14 11.76
N ALA A 113 18.61 -7.65 10.64
CA ALA A 113 19.69 -6.68 10.66
C ALA A 113 19.20 -5.24 10.93
N LEU A 114 17.90 -4.96 10.81
CA LEU A 114 17.29 -3.65 11.06
C LEU A 114 17.05 -3.45 12.57
N LYS A 115 18.11 -3.14 13.31
CA LYS A 115 18.05 -2.91 14.77
C LYS A 115 17.54 -1.53 15.18
N SER A 116 17.35 -0.63 14.22
CA SER A 116 17.08 0.79 14.41
C SER A 116 15.77 1.23 13.77
N ILE A 117 14.80 0.30 13.69
CA ILE A 117 13.43 0.62 13.29
C ILE A 117 12.82 1.54 14.36
N THR A 118 12.40 2.73 13.95
CA THR A 118 11.74 3.71 14.80
C THR A 118 10.22 3.60 14.72
N ASP A 119 9.70 3.20 13.56
CA ASP A 119 8.27 2.96 13.35
C ASP A 119 8.03 1.86 12.30
N SER A 120 6.86 1.24 12.33
CA SER A 120 6.45 0.23 11.37
C SER A 120 4.96 0.29 11.09
N GLU A 121 4.61 0.26 9.82
CA GLU A 121 3.24 0.20 9.35
C GLU A 121 2.98 -1.07 8.57
N ARG A 122 1.82 -1.68 8.82
CA ARG A 122 1.38 -2.89 8.11
C ARG A 122 0.06 -2.65 7.40
N TYR A 123 0.04 -2.97 6.12
CA TYR A 123 -1.11 -2.86 5.23
C TYR A 123 -1.57 -4.24 4.80
N ASP A 124 -2.89 -4.48 4.88
CA ASP A 124 -3.54 -5.64 4.29
C ASP A 124 -3.73 -5.40 2.79
N LEU A 125 -3.24 -6.31 1.95
CA LEU A 125 -3.30 -6.22 0.50
C LEU A 125 -4.42 -7.11 -0.09
N ALA A 126 -5.37 -7.57 0.72
CA ALA A 126 -6.56 -8.21 0.20
C ALA A 126 -7.30 -7.21 -0.73
N PRO A 127 -7.84 -7.67 -1.88
CA PRO A 127 -8.35 -6.82 -2.95
C PRO A 127 -9.74 -6.26 -2.63
N THR A 128 -9.83 -5.45 -1.58
CA THR A 128 -11.05 -4.72 -1.18
C THR A 128 -10.87 -3.24 -1.42
N TRP A 129 -11.99 -2.53 -1.55
CA TRP A 129 -11.96 -1.09 -1.73
C TRP A 129 -11.38 -0.39 -0.48
N GLU A 130 -11.68 -0.88 0.73
CA GLU A 130 -11.17 -0.31 1.98
C GLU A 130 -9.64 -0.39 2.07
N ASN A 131 -9.08 -1.54 1.70
CA ASN A 131 -7.66 -1.78 1.80
C ASN A 131 -6.88 -0.94 0.78
N TYR A 132 -7.36 -0.87 -0.47
CA TYR A 132 -6.76 0.01 -1.48
C TYR A 132 -6.87 1.48 -1.08
N TYR A 133 -8.03 1.91 -0.61
CA TYR A 133 -8.24 3.29 -0.16
C TYR A 133 -7.29 3.64 0.99
N ARG A 134 -7.21 2.79 2.03
CA ARG A 134 -6.28 2.99 3.15
C ARG A 134 -4.81 3.03 2.71
N LEU A 135 -4.41 2.16 1.77
CA LEU A 135 -3.04 2.13 1.25
C LEU A 135 -2.66 3.46 0.57
N THR A 136 -3.59 4.01 -0.21
CA THR A 136 -3.36 5.18 -1.07
C THR A 136 -3.79 6.51 -0.43
N ASP A 137 -4.38 6.49 0.76
CA ASP A 137 -4.80 7.69 1.48
C ASP A 137 -3.59 8.56 1.82
N SER A 138 -3.71 9.87 1.59
CA SER A 138 -2.62 10.84 1.78
C SER A 138 -2.45 11.31 3.22
N GLY A 139 -3.45 11.11 4.09
CA GLY A 139 -3.40 11.54 5.49
C GLY A 139 -3.09 10.41 6.47
N LYS A 140 -3.55 9.19 6.18
CA LYS A 140 -3.49 8.02 7.06
C LYS A 140 -2.80 6.81 6.43
N GLY A 141 -2.48 6.89 5.14
CA GLY A 141 -1.84 5.84 4.36
C GLY A 141 -0.47 6.25 3.84
N LEU A 142 -0.02 5.55 2.79
CA LEU A 142 1.27 5.83 2.14
C LEU A 142 1.20 6.97 1.12
N GLY A 143 0.02 7.56 0.89
CA GLY A 143 -0.16 8.64 -0.07
C GLY A 143 0.24 8.29 -1.51
N LEU A 144 0.10 7.02 -1.89
CA LEU A 144 0.46 6.58 -3.25
C LEU A 144 -0.47 7.19 -4.28
N THR A 145 0.08 7.64 -5.40
CA THR A 145 -0.70 8.08 -6.55
C THR A 145 -1.57 6.94 -7.06
N ARG A 146 -2.89 7.18 -7.10
CA ARG A 146 -3.87 6.20 -7.57
C ARG A 146 -3.87 6.16 -9.10
N SER A 147 -3.69 5.00 -9.68
CA SER A 147 -3.89 4.82 -11.12
C SER A 147 -5.38 4.93 -11.45
N PRO A 148 -5.77 5.51 -12.60
CA PRO A 148 -7.18 5.57 -13.00
C PRO A 148 -7.85 4.20 -13.04
N TYR A 149 -7.12 3.17 -13.48
CA TYR A 149 -7.63 1.80 -13.57
C TYR A 149 -7.99 1.20 -12.21
N ASN A 150 -7.08 1.24 -11.23
CA ASN A 150 -7.36 0.69 -9.90
C ASN A 150 -8.29 1.58 -9.09
N TYR A 151 -8.29 2.89 -9.35
CA TYR A 151 -9.27 3.79 -8.79
C TYR A 151 -10.69 3.45 -9.26
N ASP A 152 -10.89 3.27 -10.57
CA ASP A 152 -12.19 2.85 -11.13
C ASP A 152 -12.66 1.52 -10.53
N TRP A 153 -11.74 0.56 -10.41
CA TRP A 153 -12.02 -0.74 -9.79
C TRP A 153 -12.47 -0.57 -8.33
N MET A 154 -11.71 0.20 -7.55
CA MET A 154 -12.01 0.49 -6.14
C MET A 154 -13.38 1.17 -5.99
N THR A 155 -13.67 2.22 -6.76
CA THR A 155 -14.93 2.96 -6.69
C THR A 155 -16.12 2.05 -7.02
N LEU A 156 -16.00 1.18 -8.03
CA LEU A 156 -17.04 0.20 -8.34
C LEU A 156 -17.24 -0.82 -7.22
N LEU A 157 -16.16 -1.30 -6.59
CA LEU A 157 -16.24 -2.20 -5.43
C LEU A 157 -16.94 -1.51 -4.25
N TYR A 158 -16.63 -0.24 -3.99
CA TYR A 158 -17.31 0.56 -2.98
C TYR A 158 -18.81 0.66 -3.26
N ILE A 159 -19.20 1.06 -4.48
CA ILE A 159 -20.62 1.24 -4.84
C ILE A 159 -21.37 -0.09 -4.72
N MET A 160 -20.74 -1.20 -5.12
CA MET A 160 -21.35 -2.52 -5.02
C MET A 160 -21.58 -2.94 -3.56
N ASP A 161 -20.64 -2.64 -2.66
CA ASP A 161 -20.74 -2.98 -1.24
C ASP A 161 -21.65 -2.01 -0.46
N LYS A 162 -21.30 -0.72 -0.43
CA LYS A 162 -21.97 0.32 0.37
C LYS A 162 -23.16 0.96 -0.33
N GLY A 163 -23.17 0.99 -1.66
CA GLY A 163 -24.13 1.76 -2.44
C GLY A 163 -23.53 3.07 -2.95
N TYR A 164 -24.33 3.83 -3.69
CA TYR A 164 -23.91 5.12 -4.22
C TYR A 164 -23.82 6.17 -3.09
N PRO A 165 -22.73 6.95 -3.00
CA PRO A 165 -22.57 7.97 -1.96
C PRO A 165 -23.73 8.95 -1.89
N ARG A 166 -24.11 9.33 -0.68
CA ARG A 166 -25.28 10.19 -0.44
C ARG A 166 -25.11 11.59 -1.02
N ASP A 167 -23.91 12.14 -0.90
CA ASP A 167 -23.58 13.50 -1.32
C ASP A 167 -23.00 13.54 -2.75
N GLY A 168 -22.88 12.38 -3.40
CA GLY A 168 -22.33 12.25 -4.74
C GLY A 168 -20.92 11.66 -4.74
N LEU A 169 -20.49 11.14 -5.88
CA LEU A 169 -19.19 10.46 -5.97
C LEU A 169 -18.02 11.41 -5.77
N ILE A 170 -18.09 12.63 -6.30
CA ILE A 170 -17.00 13.60 -6.28
C ILE A 170 -16.66 14.03 -4.84
N ASP A 171 -17.66 14.11 -3.96
CA ASP A 171 -17.46 14.53 -2.56
C ASP A 171 -16.74 13.46 -1.73
N GLU A 172 -17.03 12.18 -1.98
CA GLU A 172 -16.39 11.05 -1.27
C GLU A 172 -15.05 10.64 -1.91
N TYR A 173 -15.00 10.69 -3.25
CA TYR A 173 -13.95 10.14 -4.09
C TYR A 173 -13.63 11.16 -5.21
N PRO A 174 -12.75 12.14 -4.95
CA PRO A 174 -12.56 13.29 -5.82
C PRO A 174 -11.70 13.03 -7.07
N ASP A 175 -11.00 11.89 -7.15
CA ASP A 175 -10.23 11.55 -8.36
C ASP A 175 -11.18 11.17 -9.52
N ASN A 176 -10.67 11.25 -10.75
CA ASN A 176 -11.49 11.06 -11.95
C ASN A 176 -11.97 9.60 -12.09
N PHE A 177 -13.29 9.40 -11.99
CA PHE A 177 -13.95 8.11 -12.16
C PHE A 177 -14.48 7.94 -13.59
N SER A 178 -13.92 7.01 -14.36
CA SER A 178 -14.21 6.86 -15.81
C SER A 178 -15.64 6.40 -16.12
N PHE A 179 -16.36 5.84 -15.15
CA PHE A 179 -17.74 5.37 -15.35
C PHE A 179 -18.79 6.34 -14.82
N TYR A 180 -18.39 7.55 -14.40
CA TYR A 180 -19.28 8.52 -13.78
C TYR A 180 -20.56 8.78 -14.61
N ASP A 181 -20.42 9.00 -15.92
CA ASP A 181 -21.55 9.23 -16.85
C ASP A 181 -22.58 8.09 -16.83
N LYS A 182 -22.17 6.85 -16.54
CA LYS A 182 -23.08 5.71 -16.45
C LYS A 182 -23.97 5.78 -15.20
N PHE A 183 -23.54 6.49 -14.16
CA PHE A 183 -24.27 6.68 -12.90
C PHE A 183 -25.04 8.00 -12.81
N GLU A 184 -24.84 8.94 -13.74
CA GLU A 184 -25.46 10.28 -13.73
C GLU A 184 -26.99 10.24 -13.49
N LYS A 185 -27.72 9.34 -14.16
CA LYS A 185 -29.18 9.19 -13.97
C LYS A 185 -29.57 8.72 -12.57
N ILE A 186 -28.71 7.93 -11.93
CA ILE A 186 -28.91 7.43 -10.57
C ILE A 186 -28.63 8.57 -9.59
N GLU A 187 -27.50 9.25 -9.76
CA GLU A 187 -27.10 10.38 -8.92
C GLU A 187 -28.14 11.51 -8.94
N ASN A 188 -28.59 11.93 -10.13
CA ASN A 188 -29.64 12.94 -10.28
C ASN A 188 -30.93 12.61 -9.53
N LYS A 189 -31.27 11.32 -9.41
CA LYS A 189 -32.45 10.88 -8.63
C LYS A 189 -32.17 10.85 -7.13
N LEU A 190 -30.97 10.47 -6.71
CA LEU A 190 -30.55 10.43 -5.30
C LEU A 190 -30.33 11.83 -4.72
N LEU A 191 -29.97 12.80 -5.55
CA LEU A 191 -29.82 14.21 -5.17
C LEU A 191 -31.11 15.02 -5.39
N GLY A 192 -32.11 14.44 -6.06
CA GLY A 192 -33.39 15.10 -6.36
C GLY A 192 -34.31 15.29 -5.14
N ARG A 193 -35.35 16.12 -5.30
CA ARG A 193 -36.33 16.42 -4.23
C ARG A 193 -37.07 15.17 -3.72
N ASN A 194 -37.35 14.22 -4.59
CA ASN A 194 -38.06 12.97 -4.26
C ASN A 194 -37.10 11.83 -3.89
N ARG A 195 -35.86 12.14 -3.49
CA ARG A 195 -34.83 11.12 -3.22
C ARG A 195 -35.29 10.03 -2.26
N TRP A 196 -36.07 10.38 -1.25
CA TRP A 196 -36.53 9.44 -0.23
C TRP A 196 -37.50 8.40 -0.78
N ASP A 197 -38.32 8.76 -1.77
CA ASP A 197 -39.29 7.85 -2.40
C ASP A 197 -38.61 6.82 -3.32
N VAL A 198 -37.40 7.13 -3.80
CA VAL A 198 -36.68 6.32 -4.78
C VAL A 198 -35.35 5.77 -4.27
N TYR A 199 -34.99 6.07 -3.01
CA TYR A 199 -33.64 5.82 -2.47
C TYR A 199 -33.24 4.36 -2.61
N ASP A 200 -34.00 3.45 -2.01
CA ASP A 200 -33.69 2.01 -2.02
C ASP A 200 -33.64 1.45 -3.45
N VAL A 201 -34.58 1.88 -4.30
CA VAL A 201 -34.62 1.46 -5.72
C VAL A 201 -33.40 1.95 -6.49
N MET A 202 -32.94 3.17 -6.24
CA MET A 202 -31.75 3.73 -6.88
C MET A 202 -30.45 3.12 -6.35
N GLN A 203 -30.38 2.86 -5.04
CA GLN A 203 -29.24 2.16 -4.42
C GLN A 203 -29.08 0.75 -5.00
N GLU A 204 -30.17 -0.01 -5.12
CA GLU A 204 -30.15 -1.34 -5.75
C GLU A 204 -29.75 -1.28 -7.23
N LYS A 205 -30.17 -0.23 -7.96
CA LYS A 205 -29.73 -0.01 -9.34
C LYS A 205 -28.24 0.33 -9.43
N ALA A 206 -27.72 1.14 -8.52
CA ALA A 206 -26.30 1.45 -8.44
C ALA A 206 -25.47 0.19 -8.18
N LYS A 207 -25.84 -0.61 -7.16
CA LYS A 207 -25.15 -1.87 -6.84
C LYS A 207 -25.13 -2.83 -8.02
N LYS A 208 -26.27 -3.00 -8.71
CA LYS A 208 -26.38 -3.86 -9.91
C LYS A 208 -25.55 -3.34 -11.07
N LEU A 209 -25.56 -2.03 -11.32
CA LEU A 209 -24.75 -1.42 -12.38
C LEU A 209 -23.26 -1.55 -12.09
N ALA A 210 -22.83 -1.29 -10.86
CA ALA A 210 -21.44 -1.46 -10.43
C ALA A 210 -20.98 -2.92 -10.60
N GLY A 211 -21.78 -3.88 -10.13
CA GLY A 211 -21.50 -5.31 -10.31
C GLY A 211 -21.46 -5.75 -11.78
N LYS A 212 -22.24 -5.12 -12.67
CA LYS A 212 -22.17 -5.35 -14.11
C LYS A 212 -20.86 -4.81 -14.70
N LEU A 213 -20.49 -3.57 -14.37
CA LEU A 213 -19.27 -2.95 -14.86
C LEU A 213 -18.00 -3.67 -14.38
N LEU A 214 -18.00 -4.14 -13.13
CA LEU A 214 -16.93 -4.99 -12.60
C LEU A 214 -16.75 -6.26 -13.44
N LYS A 215 -17.85 -6.93 -13.80
CA LYS A 215 -17.78 -8.14 -14.65
C LYS A 215 -17.33 -7.85 -16.08
N GLU A 216 -17.72 -6.70 -16.62
CA GLU A 216 -17.41 -6.32 -18.01
C GLU A 216 -15.96 -5.86 -18.19
N HIS A 217 -15.41 -5.12 -17.21
CA HIS A 217 -14.11 -4.44 -17.34
C HIS A 217 -13.01 -5.03 -16.44
N PHE A 218 -13.38 -5.82 -15.42
CA PHE A 218 -12.50 -6.27 -14.34
C PHE A 218 -12.81 -7.73 -13.93
N SER A 219 -12.99 -8.61 -14.92
CA SER A 219 -13.41 -10.01 -14.72
C SER A 219 -12.41 -10.87 -13.94
N GLU A 220 -11.16 -10.42 -13.83
CA GLU A 220 -10.04 -11.15 -13.23
C GLU A 220 -9.74 -10.67 -11.80
N ILE A 221 -10.69 -10.82 -10.87
CA ILE A 221 -10.44 -10.53 -9.45
C ILE A 221 -9.53 -11.62 -8.87
N ARG A 222 -8.48 -11.22 -8.15
CA ARG A 222 -7.79 -12.05 -7.15
C ARG A 222 -8.82 -12.60 -6.15
N ARG A 223 -9.33 -13.82 -6.37
CA ARG A 223 -10.33 -14.42 -5.48
C ARG A 223 -9.71 -14.57 -4.10
N LYS A 224 -10.39 -14.06 -3.05
CA LYS A 224 -10.08 -14.38 -1.65
C LYS A 224 -9.86 -15.88 -1.57
N THR A 225 -8.61 -16.30 -1.41
CA THR A 225 -8.30 -17.69 -1.13
C THR A 225 -8.87 -17.95 0.26
N ASP A 226 -10.07 -18.51 0.35
CA ASP A 226 -10.52 -19.15 1.58
C ASP A 226 -9.40 -20.11 1.98
N VAL A 227 -8.79 -19.83 3.13
CA VAL A 227 -7.76 -20.66 3.74
C VAL A 227 -8.42 -21.99 4.05
N LYS A 228 -8.41 -22.92 3.09
CA LYS A 228 -8.47 -24.34 3.39
C LYS A 228 -7.14 -24.66 4.06
N GLU A 229 -7.11 -24.54 5.39
CA GLU A 229 -6.13 -25.25 6.20
C GLU A 229 -6.08 -26.68 5.67
N LYS A 230 -4.98 -27.03 5.03
CA LYS A 230 -4.66 -28.42 4.78
C LYS A 230 -4.39 -29.02 6.16
N GLU A 231 -5.41 -29.61 6.76
CA GLU A 231 -5.25 -30.60 7.83
C GLU A 231 -4.30 -31.69 7.33
N HIS A 232 -3.01 -31.51 7.59
CA HIS A 232 -2.05 -32.60 7.60
C HIS A 232 -2.28 -33.44 8.86
N VAL A 233 -3.39 -34.18 8.89
CA VAL A 233 -3.54 -35.31 9.81
C VAL A 233 -2.58 -36.39 9.33
N LYS A 234 -1.36 -36.37 9.87
CA LYS A 234 -0.44 -37.51 9.87
C LYS A 234 -1.13 -38.66 10.59
N LYS A 235 -1.77 -39.56 9.84
CA LYS A 235 -2.11 -40.90 10.33
C LYS A 235 -0.80 -41.68 10.50
N ASN A 236 -0.25 -41.69 11.71
CA ASN A 236 0.72 -42.70 12.13
C ASN A 236 0.00 -44.06 12.13
N LYS A 237 0.21 -44.86 11.08
CA LYS A 237 -0.04 -46.30 11.13
C LYS A 237 1.14 -46.95 11.83
N GLY A 238 0.85 -47.61 12.94
CA GLY A 238 1.81 -48.33 13.75
C GLY A 238 2.56 -49.39 12.96
N ILE A 239 3.86 -49.45 13.21
CA ILE A 239 4.74 -50.53 12.80
C ILE A 239 4.57 -51.65 13.84
N LYS A 240 4.14 -52.83 13.37
CA LYS A 240 4.36 -54.11 14.04
C LYS A 240 5.41 -54.87 13.22
N ILE A 241 6.58 -55.11 13.80
CA ILE A 241 7.41 -56.31 13.59
C ILE A 241 7.92 -56.69 14.98
#